data_AF-A0A2K2V6X3-F1
#
_entry.id   AF-A0A2K2V6X3-F1
#
_cell.length_a   1.000
_cell.length_b   1.000
_cell.length_c   1.000
_cell.angle_alpha   90.00
_cell.angle_beta   90.00
_cell.angle_gamma   90.00
#
_symmetry.space_group_name_H-M   'P 1'
#
loop_
_entity.id
_entity.type
_entity.pdbx_description
1 polymer ?
#
loop_
_entity_poly.entity_id
_entity_poly.type
_entity_poly.pdbx_seq_one_letter_code
_entity_poly.pdbx_strand_id
1 'polypeptide(L)'
;MMTNHHGKEFIGFMTTAPPIFMPEWLWMRISAPKIRTDERGEPWQAPYGLRKIEAALLDAGIDAAVIDPDHLSKHIDKAKVLAIGHHDYFALGPPSSEWWVLTGREPVNAKSFRKLMERPEIKRAKRNGVKIIVGGPAAWQWLY
;
A
#
# COMPACT_ATOMS: atom_id res chain seq x y z
N MET A 1 -2.66 -0.67 -1.24
CA MET A 1 -3.17 -0.79 -2.63
C MET A 1 -2.00 -0.67 -3.59
N MET A 2 -1.98 -1.44 -4.68
CA MET A 2 -0.98 -1.31 -5.74
C MET A 2 -1.69 -0.85 -7.03
N THR A 3 -1.25 0.28 -7.58
CA THR A 3 -1.88 0.88 -8.77
C THR A 3 -0.89 1.82 -9.45
N ASN A 4 -1.09 2.07 -10.74
CA ASN A 4 -0.39 3.09 -11.51
C ASN A 4 -1.29 4.31 -11.81
N HIS A 5 -2.49 4.37 -11.24
CA HIS A 5 -3.45 5.46 -11.44
C HIS A 5 -3.78 5.73 -12.92
N HIS A 6 -3.92 4.67 -13.73
CA HIS A 6 -4.07 4.75 -15.20
C HIS A 6 -2.88 5.41 -15.94
N GLY A 7 -1.70 5.45 -15.32
CA GLY A 7 -0.55 6.20 -15.83
C GLY A 7 -0.70 7.72 -15.69
N LYS A 8 -1.67 8.19 -14.88
CA LYS A 8 -1.98 9.61 -14.69
C LYS A 8 -1.75 9.99 -13.23
N GLU A 9 -0.65 10.69 -12.97
CA GLU A 9 -0.26 11.09 -11.61
C GLU A 9 -1.35 11.89 -10.88
N PHE A 10 -2.03 12.81 -11.59
CA PHE A 10 -3.09 13.62 -11.00
C PHE A 10 -4.30 12.83 -10.50
N ILE A 11 -4.61 11.70 -11.14
CA ILE A 11 -5.67 10.80 -10.68
C ILE A 11 -5.28 10.16 -9.35
N GLY A 12 -3.97 9.98 -9.10
CA GLY A 12 -3.45 9.49 -7.83
C GLY A 12 -3.80 10.37 -6.64
N PHE A 13 -3.87 11.70 -6.80
CA PHE A 13 -4.32 12.61 -5.73
C PHE A 13 -5.76 12.36 -5.27
N MET A 14 -6.60 11.72 -6.09
CA MET A 14 -7.93 11.33 -5.60
C MET A 14 -7.83 10.26 -4.49
N THR A 15 -6.76 9.46 -4.45
CA THR A 15 -6.57 8.43 -3.41
C THR A 15 -6.15 9.00 -2.06
N THR A 16 -5.79 10.28 -1.99
CA THR A 16 -5.52 11.00 -0.74
C THR A 16 -6.77 11.68 -0.17
N ALA A 17 -7.91 11.64 -0.86
CA ALA A 17 -9.18 12.20 -0.41
C ALA A 17 -10.18 11.09 -0.03
N PRO A 18 -11.19 11.37 0.80
CA PRO A 18 -12.32 10.47 0.98
C PRO A 18 -13.22 10.47 -0.27
N PRO A 19 -14.07 9.44 -0.47
CA PRO A 19 -15.02 9.46 -1.58
C PRO A 19 -16.02 10.60 -1.44
N ILE A 20 -16.06 11.48 -2.45
CA ILE A 20 -16.97 12.63 -2.51
C ILE A 20 -17.98 12.38 -3.63
N PHE A 21 -19.27 12.58 -3.34
CA PHE A 21 -20.40 12.42 -4.27
C PHE A 21 -20.60 11.04 -4.90
N MET A 22 -19.78 10.03 -4.59
CA MET A 22 -19.92 8.68 -5.12
C MET A 22 -19.50 7.58 -4.12
N PRO A 23 -19.94 6.33 -4.33
CA PRO A 23 -19.50 5.20 -3.52
C PRO A 23 -17.99 4.93 -3.63
N GLU A 24 -17.38 4.43 -2.54
CA GLU A 24 -15.95 4.12 -2.46
C GLU A 24 -15.48 3.15 -3.56
N TRP A 25 -16.27 2.15 -3.92
CA TRP A 25 -15.88 1.20 -4.96
C TRP A 25 -15.69 1.86 -6.32
N LEU A 26 -16.51 2.86 -6.65
CA LEU A 26 -16.42 3.60 -7.91
C LEU A 26 -15.26 4.59 -7.86
N TRP A 27 -15.11 5.29 -6.72
CA TRP A 27 -13.97 6.17 -6.45
C TRP A 27 -12.64 5.44 -6.64
N MET A 28 -12.50 4.25 -6.05
CA MET A 28 -11.29 3.43 -6.15
C MET A 28 -11.08 2.88 -7.57
N ARG A 29 -12.15 2.54 -8.29
CA ARG A 29 -12.04 2.07 -9.68
C ARG A 29 -11.49 3.15 -10.63
N ILE A 30 -11.83 4.41 -10.38
CA ILE A 30 -11.37 5.57 -11.15
C ILE A 30 -9.97 6.01 -10.71
N SER A 31 -9.75 6.09 -9.40
CA SER A 31 -8.51 6.65 -8.84
C SER A 31 -7.37 5.64 -8.75
N ALA A 32 -7.68 4.37 -8.56
CA ALA A 32 -6.74 3.32 -8.24
C ALA A 32 -7.13 1.97 -8.85
N PRO A 33 -7.15 1.87 -10.19
CA PRO A 33 -7.39 0.60 -10.87
C PRO A 33 -6.37 -0.44 -10.41
N LYS A 34 -6.80 -1.70 -10.28
CA LYS A 34 -5.89 -2.80 -9.97
C LYS A 34 -4.87 -2.97 -11.10
N ILE A 35 -3.61 -3.11 -10.72
CA ILE A 35 -2.55 -3.45 -11.67
C ILE A 35 -2.67 -4.92 -12.07
N ARG A 36 -2.31 -5.25 -13.30
CA ARG A 36 -2.16 -6.64 -13.73
C ARG A 36 -1.06 -7.31 -12.91
N THR A 37 -1.35 -8.50 -12.39
CA THR A 37 -0.40 -9.35 -11.69
C THR A 37 -0.19 -10.66 -12.44
N ASP A 38 0.93 -11.32 -12.18
CA ASP A 38 1.17 -12.70 -12.61
C ASP A 38 0.49 -13.72 -11.66
N GLU A 39 0.75 -15.02 -11.86
CA GLU A 39 0.21 -16.11 -11.02
C GLU A 39 0.72 -16.07 -9.58
N ARG A 40 1.94 -15.54 -9.36
CA ARG A 40 2.55 -15.36 -8.06
C ARG A 40 1.99 -14.12 -7.35
N GLY A 41 1.38 -13.18 -8.06
CA GLY A 41 0.89 -11.92 -7.53
C GLY A 41 1.89 -10.77 -7.65
N GLU A 42 2.95 -10.93 -8.45
CA GLU A 42 3.89 -9.87 -8.76
C GLU A 42 3.24 -8.89 -9.75
N PRO A 43 3.20 -7.58 -9.45
CA PRO A 43 2.54 -6.60 -10.30
C PRO A 43 3.42 -6.21 -11.49
N TRP A 44 2.81 -6.01 -12.66
CA TRP A 44 3.53 -5.56 -13.87
C TRP A 44 4.30 -4.25 -13.62
N GLN A 45 3.73 -3.31 -12.85
CA GLN A 45 4.40 -2.10 -12.39
C GLN A 45 4.24 -1.95 -10.88
N ALA A 46 5.29 -1.47 -10.24
CA ALA A 46 5.31 -1.14 -8.82
C ALA A 46 6.04 0.19 -8.61
N PRO A 47 5.83 0.87 -7.46
CA PRO A 47 6.60 2.02 -7.07
C PRO A 47 8.10 1.75 -7.20
N TYR A 48 8.80 2.68 -7.83
CA TYR A 48 10.22 2.54 -8.14
C TYR A 48 11.08 2.24 -6.90
N GLY A 49 10.77 2.87 -5.77
CA GLY A 49 11.45 2.58 -4.50
C GLY A 49 11.33 1.13 -4.05
N LEU A 50 10.16 0.50 -4.22
CA LEU A 50 9.98 -0.92 -3.88
C LEU A 50 10.80 -1.83 -4.81
N ARG A 51 10.82 -1.55 -6.12
CA ARG A 51 11.63 -2.30 -7.09
C ARG A 51 13.13 -2.16 -6.82
N LYS A 52 13.60 -0.99 -6.37
CA LYS A 52 14.99 -0.79 -5.94
C LYS A 52 15.36 -1.66 -4.74
N ILE A 53 14.49 -1.69 -3.72
CA ILE A 53 14.74 -2.51 -2.52
C ILE A 53 14.70 -4.00 -2.86
N GLU A 54 13.73 -4.44 -3.66
CA GLU A 54 13.66 -5.82 -4.16
C GLU A 54 14.94 -6.21 -4.91
N ALA A 55 15.38 -5.40 -5.87
CA ALA A 55 16.60 -5.67 -6.64
C ALA A 55 17.84 -5.75 -5.74
N ALA A 56 17.97 -4.84 -4.76
CA ALA A 56 19.10 -4.83 -3.83
C ALA A 56 19.10 -6.06 -2.88
N LEU A 57 17.92 -6.51 -2.43
CA LEU A 57 17.80 -7.71 -1.61
C LEU A 57 18.15 -8.97 -2.41
N LEU A 58 17.66 -9.07 -3.65
CA LEU A 58 17.98 -10.18 -4.54
C LEU A 58 19.48 -10.23 -4.87
N ASP A 59 20.11 -9.07 -5.13
CA ASP A 59 21.56 -8.97 -5.36
C ASP A 59 22.37 -9.43 -4.13
N ALA A 60 21.86 -9.15 -2.93
CA ALA A 60 22.43 -9.65 -1.67
C ALA A 60 22.13 -11.14 -1.38
N GLY A 61 21.46 -11.86 -2.28
CA GLY A 61 21.10 -13.27 -2.11
C GLY A 61 19.90 -13.52 -1.18
N ILE A 62 19.09 -12.49 -0.90
CA ILE A 62 17.88 -12.59 -0.09
C ILE A 62 16.68 -12.76 -1.02
N ASP A 63 15.91 -13.84 -0.82
CA ASP A 63 14.66 -14.08 -1.55
C ASP A 63 13.61 -13.00 -1.18
N ALA A 64 13.34 -12.11 -2.13
CA ALA A 64 12.45 -10.98 -1.99
C ALA A 64 11.64 -10.78 -3.27
N ALA A 65 10.36 -10.47 -3.11
CA ALA A 65 9.46 -10.15 -4.22
C ALA A 65 8.47 -9.06 -3.82
N VAL A 66 8.19 -8.13 -4.72
CA VAL A 66 7.12 -7.14 -4.59
C VAL A 66 5.81 -7.81 -4.98
N ILE A 67 4.92 -7.97 -4.00
CA ILE A 67 3.63 -8.64 -4.18
C ILE A 67 2.49 -7.63 -4.06
N ASP A 68 1.51 -7.74 -4.95
CA ASP A 68 0.27 -6.99 -4.82
C ASP A 68 -0.44 -7.36 -3.50
N PRO A 69 -0.94 -6.37 -2.72
CA PRO A 69 -1.56 -6.63 -1.44
C PRO A 69 -2.67 -7.70 -1.45
N ASP A 70 -3.43 -7.83 -2.53
CA ASP A 70 -4.51 -8.81 -2.64
C ASP A 70 -4.01 -10.26 -2.81
N HIS A 71 -2.72 -10.45 -3.09
CA HIS A 71 -2.08 -11.74 -3.29
C HIS A 71 -1.15 -12.16 -2.13
N LEU A 72 -1.05 -11.35 -1.08
CA LEU A 72 -0.15 -11.59 0.06
C LEU A 72 -0.40 -12.92 0.78
N SER A 73 -1.65 -13.40 0.81
CA SER A 73 -2.02 -14.65 1.48
C SER A 73 -1.25 -15.87 0.97
N LYS A 74 -0.76 -15.85 -0.27
CA LYS A 74 0.05 -16.92 -0.87
C LYS A 74 1.46 -17.03 -0.27
N HIS A 75 1.99 -15.94 0.28
CA HIS A 75 3.41 -15.82 0.63
C HIS A 75 3.67 -15.48 2.09
N ILE A 76 2.76 -14.74 2.73
CA ILE A 76 3.01 -14.10 4.02
C ILE A 76 3.32 -15.10 5.14
N ASP A 77 2.78 -16.32 5.09
CA ASP A 77 3.05 -17.35 6.10
C ASP A 77 4.46 -17.94 6.00
N LYS A 78 5.13 -17.83 4.84
CA LYS A 78 6.52 -18.27 4.62
C LYS A 78 7.53 -17.14 4.79
N ALA A 79 7.09 -15.89 4.66
CA ALA A 79 7.94 -14.72 4.76
C ALA A 79 8.52 -14.55 6.17
N LYS A 80 9.74 -14.03 6.27
CA LYS A 80 10.34 -13.58 7.55
C LYS A 80 10.10 -12.09 7.80
N VAL A 81 9.99 -11.32 6.72
CA VAL A 81 9.81 -9.87 6.73
C VAL A 81 8.67 -9.50 5.78
N LEU A 82 7.82 -8.58 6.22
CA LEU A 82 6.87 -7.87 5.38
C LEU A 82 7.31 -6.40 5.30
N ALA A 83 7.87 -6.02 4.16
CA ALA A 83 8.22 -4.62 3.89
C ALA A 83 7.05 -3.91 3.22
N ILE A 84 6.64 -2.77 3.76
CA ILE A 84 5.54 -1.95 3.23
C ILE A 84 6.09 -0.57 2.92
N GLY A 85 5.96 -0.11 1.67
CA GLY A 85 6.27 1.26 1.28
C GLY A 85 5.00 2.05 1.00
N HIS A 86 4.88 3.26 1.58
CA HIS A 86 3.75 4.14 1.30
C HIS A 86 4.15 5.62 1.39
N HIS A 87 3.42 6.48 0.68
CA HIS A 87 3.66 7.93 0.68
C HIS A 87 2.96 8.65 1.83
N ASP A 88 1.85 8.09 2.35
CA ASP A 88 1.09 8.62 3.49
C ASP A 88 0.24 7.53 4.17
N TYR A 89 0.69 6.96 5.29
CA TYR A 89 0.05 5.80 5.94
C TYR A 89 -1.22 6.18 6.70
N PHE A 90 -1.16 7.30 7.41
CA PHE A 90 -2.18 7.70 8.39
C PHE A 90 -2.97 8.94 7.95
N ALA A 91 -2.84 9.35 6.68
CA ALA A 91 -3.47 10.56 6.14
C ALA A 91 -3.05 11.84 6.89
N LEU A 92 -1.79 11.87 7.34
CA LEU A 92 -1.19 13.02 8.03
C LEU A 92 -0.44 13.95 7.08
N GLY A 93 -0.13 13.48 5.86
CA GLY A 93 0.51 14.29 4.84
C GLY A 93 -0.49 15.27 4.19
N PRO A 94 -0.02 16.44 3.72
CA PRO A 94 -0.75 17.19 2.70
C PRO A 94 -0.78 16.33 1.43
N PRO A 95 -1.94 16.16 0.74
CA PRO A 95 -3.23 16.82 0.89
C PRO A 95 -4.28 16.03 1.72
N SER A 96 -3.94 14.86 2.23
CA SER A 96 -4.89 14.00 2.95
C SER A 96 -5.45 14.64 4.23
N SER A 97 -4.58 15.27 5.01
CA SER A 97 -4.99 15.95 6.25
C SER A 97 -5.95 17.12 5.96
N GLU A 98 -5.73 17.87 4.89
CA GLU A 98 -6.62 18.96 4.44
C GLU A 98 -8.01 18.44 4.08
N TRP A 99 -8.09 17.39 3.26
CA TRP A 99 -9.36 16.76 2.92
C TRP A 99 -10.09 16.20 4.14
N TRP A 100 -9.34 15.61 5.08
CA TRP A 100 -9.91 15.09 6.32
C TRP A 100 -10.54 16.23 7.13
N VAL A 101 -9.82 17.33 7.35
CA VAL A 101 -10.34 18.51 8.08
C VAL A 101 -11.57 19.10 7.40
N LEU A 102 -11.54 19.27 6.07
CA LEU A 102 -12.63 19.89 5.32
C LEU A 102 -13.90 19.04 5.28
N THR A 103 -13.77 17.72 5.18
CA THR A 103 -14.91 16.82 4.96
C THR A 103 -15.36 16.08 6.22
N GLY A 104 -14.54 16.05 7.27
CA GLY A 104 -14.74 15.22 8.47
C GLY A 104 -14.68 13.73 8.20
N ARG A 105 -14.19 13.29 7.02
CA ARG A 105 -14.18 11.90 6.58
C ARG A 105 -12.75 11.39 6.41
N GLU A 106 -12.51 10.17 6.88
CA GLU A 106 -11.23 9.48 6.74
C GLU A 106 -10.88 9.24 5.26
N PRO A 107 -9.72 9.73 4.79
CA PRO A 107 -9.22 9.48 3.44
C PRO A 107 -9.01 8.01 3.08
N VAL A 108 -9.12 7.68 1.79
CA VAL A 108 -9.08 6.28 1.34
C VAL A 108 -7.71 5.63 1.48
N ASN A 109 -6.62 6.38 1.43
CA ASN A 109 -5.26 5.87 1.69
C ASN A 109 -5.12 5.32 3.12
N ALA A 110 -5.46 6.12 4.14
CA ALA A 110 -5.43 5.69 5.54
C ALA A 110 -6.35 4.50 5.81
N LYS A 111 -7.59 4.59 5.30
CA LYS A 111 -8.57 3.51 5.40
C LYS A 111 -8.07 2.22 4.74
N SER A 112 -7.44 2.32 3.56
CA SER A 112 -6.88 1.17 2.84
C SER A 112 -5.69 0.56 3.56
N PHE A 113 -4.83 1.38 4.17
CA PHE A 113 -3.72 0.90 4.99
C PHE A 113 -4.21 0.17 6.24
N ARG A 114 -5.16 0.76 6.98
CA ARG A 114 -5.79 0.11 8.14
C ARG A 114 -6.42 -1.24 7.76
N LYS A 115 -7.21 -1.26 6.67
CA LYS A 115 -7.81 -2.50 6.14
C LYS A 115 -6.77 -3.58 5.83
N LEU A 116 -5.62 -3.21 5.26
CA LEU A 116 -4.51 -4.14 4.99
C LEU A 116 -3.96 -4.73 6.29
N MET A 117 -3.64 -3.88 7.27
CA MET A 117 -3.06 -4.30 8.54
C MET A 117 -4.05 -5.13 9.39
N GLU A 118 -5.35 -4.92 9.21
CA GLU A 118 -6.40 -5.65 9.91
C GLU A 118 -6.67 -7.05 9.35
N ARG A 119 -6.14 -7.39 8.17
CA ARG A 119 -6.38 -8.68 7.52
C ARG A 119 -5.92 -9.86 8.39
N PRO A 120 -6.70 -10.96 8.46
CA PRO A 120 -6.37 -12.11 9.31
C PRO A 120 -4.99 -12.71 9.04
N GLU A 121 -4.56 -12.75 7.79
CA GLU A 121 -3.25 -13.27 7.38
C GLU A 121 -2.08 -12.38 7.86
N ILE A 122 -2.24 -11.05 7.86
CA ILE A 122 -1.23 -10.13 8.39
C ILE A 122 -1.14 -10.25 9.91
N LYS A 123 -2.29 -10.31 10.60
CA LYS A 123 -2.36 -10.54 12.05
C LYS A 123 -1.74 -11.89 12.43
N ARG A 124 -2.02 -12.95 11.67
CA ARG A 124 -1.43 -14.29 11.88
C ARG A 124 0.07 -14.27 11.67
N ALA A 125 0.54 -13.70 10.56
CA ALA A 125 1.96 -13.57 10.27
C ALA A 125 2.72 -12.83 11.38
N LYS A 126 2.16 -11.72 11.89
CA LYS A 126 2.73 -10.99 13.03
C LYS A 126 2.84 -11.86 14.29
N ARG A 127 1.81 -12.66 14.60
CA ARG A 127 1.86 -13.63 15.71
C ARG A 127 2.91 -14.72 15.50
N ASN A 128 3.15 -15.11 14.25
CA ASN A 128 4.15 -16.11 13.88
C ASN A 128 5.58 -15.54 13.78
N GLY A 129 5.79 -14.28 14.19
CA GLY A 129 7.10 -13.67 14.28
C GLY A 129 7.58 -12.92 13.03
N VAL A 130 6.71 -12.75 12.00
CA VAL A 130 7.03 -11.93 10.83
C VAL A 130 7.28 -10.48 11.27
N LYS A 131 8.43 -9.94 10.88
CA LYS A 131 8.80 -8.55 11.15
C LYS A 131 8.19 -7.65 10.09
N ILE A 132 7.45 -6.63 10.52
CA ILE A 132 6.90 -5.62 9.61
C ILE A 132 7.87 -4.45 9.59
N ILE A 133 8.37 -4.11 8.41
CA ILE A 133 9.23 -2.95 8.17
C ILE A 133 8.46 -1.97 7.30
N VAL A 134 8.44 -0.72 7.70
CA VAL A 134 7.75 0.37 6.99
C VAL A 134 8.77 1.32 6.38
N GLY A 135 8.45 1.85 5.22
CA GLY A 135 9.37 2.66 4.42
C GLY A 135 8.66 3.61 3.47
N GLY A 136 9.43 4.31 2.64
CA GLY A 136 8.90 5.36 1.78
C GLY A 136 8.70 6.69 2.52
N PRO A 137 8.17 7.71 1.83
CA PRO A 137 8.16 9.09 2.33
C PRO A 137 7.44 9.28 3.67
N ALA A 138 6.44 8.45 3.99
CA ALA A 138 5.68 8.54 5.24
C ALA A 138 6.21 7.68 6.38
N ALA A 139 7.39 7.07 6.25
CA ALA A 139 7.96 6.24 7.32
C ALA A 139 8.12 7.02 8.65
N TRP A 140 8.35 8.33 8.59
CA TRP A 140 8.46 9.19 9.77
C TRP A 140 7.17 9.23 10.62
N GLN A 141 6.01 8.91 10.05
CA GLN A 141 4.74 8.91 10.77
C GLN A 141 4.67 7.83 11.86
N TRP A 142 5.60 6.86 11.85
CA TRP A 142 5.68 5.80 12.87
C TRP A 142 6.49 6.18 14.11
N LEU A 143 7.13 7.35 14.08
CA LEU A 143 7.86 7.90 15.23
C LEU A 143 6.96 8.72 16.15
N TYR A 144 5.70 8.95 15.75
CA TYR A 144 4.68 9.73 16.43
C TYR A 144 3.41 8.89 16.60
#